data_AF-A0A239CY86-F1
#
_entry.id   AF-A0A239CY86-F1
#
_cell.length_a   1.000
_cell.length_b   1.000
_cell.length_c   1.000
_cell.angle_alpha   90.00
_cell.angle_beta   90.00
_cell.angle_gamma   90.00
#
_symmetry.space_group_name_H-M   'P 1'
#
loop_
_entity.id
_entity.type
_entity.pdbx_description
1 polymer ?
#
loop_
_entity_poly.entity_id
_entity_poly.type
_entity_poly.pdbx_seq_one_letter_code
_entity_poly.pdbx_strand_id
1 'polypeptide(L)'
;MVVARKTYDYLQPQEQQQEKVVKKQKPLKNYRFEKIMLGIGIVAVFSLSLMLLIRFATITETRYQVHSLNNQLEQLETQKERLRIEVEQVSKSRWIEREAIERLDMQYPLPDQVLYIHVHPAEVAMVSSQIKKQYDEMLPSEIASDNIIYTMFSKIVGLFRI
;
A
#
# COMPACT_ATOMS: atom_id res chain seq x y z
N MET A 1 39.98 71.46 83.05
CA MET A 1 38.72 71.64 82.31
C MET A 1 39.08 72.18 80.92
N VAL A 2 39.04 71.32 79.91
CA VAL A 2 39.40 71.66 78.52
C VAL A 2 38.12 72.00 77.79
N VAL A 3 38.01 73.22 77.24
CA VAL A 3 36.87 73.65 76.43
C VAL A 3 37.39 73.97 75.04
N ALA A 4 36.98 73.17 74.06
CA ALA A 4 37.31 73.36 72.65
C ALA A 4 36.45 74.49 72.05
N ARG A 5 37.09 75.48 71.40
CA ARG A 5 36.39 76.42 70.51
C ARG A 5 36.25 75.78 69.13
N LYS A 6 35.03 75.79 68.60
CA LYS A 6 34.71 75.36 67.24
C LYS A 6 34.70 76.61 66.34
N THR A 7 35.63 76.69 65.39
CA THR A 7 35.63 77.70 64.32
C THR A 7 34.76 77.20 63.17
N TYR A 8 33.87 78.06 62.70
CA TYR A 8 33.07 77.80 61.50
C TYR A 8 33.80 78.39 60.31
N ASP A 9 34.31 77.53 59.41
CA ASP A 9 34.72 77.93 58.08
C ASP A 9 33.48 78.07 57.20
N TYR A 10 33.22 79.30 56.77
CA TYR A 10 32.21 79.59 55.76
C TYR A 10 32.75 79.11 54.40
N LEU A 11 32.15 78.06 53.84
CA LEU A 11 32.38 77.68 52.46
C LEU A 11 31.65 78.66 51.54
N GLN A 12 32.41 79.48 50.81
CA GLN A 12 31.96 80.13 49.58
C GLN A 12 31.47 79.07 48.59
N PRO A 13 30.42 79.33 47.79
CA PRO A 13 30.02 78.41 46.75
C PRO A 13 31.11 78.37 45.67
N GLN A 14 31.82 77.23 45.59
CA GLN A 14 32.61 76.92 44.41
C GLN A 14 31.65 76.74 43.23
N GLU A 15 31.83 77.57 42.19
CA GLU A 15 31.35 77.27 40.85
C GLU A 15 32.04 75.99 40.37
N GLN A 16 31.44 74.84 40.65
CA GLN A 16 31.77 73.60 39.97
C GLN A 16 31.26 73.70 38.55
N GLN A 17 32.16 73.97 37.63
CA GLN A 17 32.02 73.61 36.22
C GLN A 17 31.66 72.13 36.16
N GLN A 18 30.37 71.83 36.00
CA GLN A 18 29.89 70.50 35.71
C GLN A 18 30.29 70.19 34.27
N GLU A 19 31.44 69.55 34.11
CA GLU A 19 31.74 68.82 32.89
C GLU A 19 30.64 67.76 32.72
N LYS A 20 29.75 67.99 31.75
CA LYS A 20 28.65 67.09 31.43
C LYS A 20 29.24 65.76 30.98
N VAL A 21 29.39 64.82 31.91
CA VAL A 21 29.66 63.42 31.56
C VAL A 21 28.43 62.91 30.82
N VAL A 22 28.51 62.94 29.48
CA VAL A 22 27.51 62.37 28.59
C VAL A 22 27.46 60.87 28.86
N LYS A 23 26.49 60.45 29.67
CA LYS A 23 26.16 59.04 29.85
C LYS A 23 25.73 58.49 28.49
N LYS A 24 26.62 57.77 27.80
CA LYS A 24 26.27 56.98 26.61
C LYS A 24 25.18 55.98 27.01
N GLN A 25 23.96 56.21 26.55
CA GLN A 25 22.86 55.28 26.70
C GLN A 25 23.22 54.00 25.95
N LYS A 26 23.24 52.86 26.65
CA LYS A 26 23.43 51.55 26.02
C LYS A 26 22.23 51.30 25.09
N PRO A 27 22.43 50.83 23.84
CA PRO A 27 21.31 50.55 22.96
C PRO A 27 20.47 49.42 23.57
N LEU A 28 19.18 49.68 23.76
CA LEU A 28 18.21 48.66 24.14
C LEU A 28 18.18 47.62 23.01
N LYS A 29 18.70 46.42 23.28
CA LYS A 29 18.73 45.33 22.31
C LYS A 29 17.27 44.93 22.02
N ASN A 30 16.85 45.04 20.76
CA ASN A 30 15.47 44.75 20.36
C ASN A 30 15.20 43.23 20.32
N TYR A 31 14.75 42.65 21.44
CA TYR A 31 14.35 41.24 21.57
C TYR A 31 13.14 40.80 20.70
N ARG A 32 12.61 41.69 19.85
CA ARG A 32 11.44 41.40 19.00
C ARG A 32 11.78 40.34 17.94
N PHE A 33 12.98 40.37 17.38
CA PHE A 33 13.44 39.39 16.40
C PHE A 33 13.64 37.99 17.00
N GLU A 34 14.20 37.89 18.22
CA GLU A 34 14.38 36.61 18.90
C GLU A 34 13.03 35.92 19.18
N LYS A 35 11.99 36.68 19.55
CA LYS A 35 10.62 36.15 19.73
C LYS A 35 9.98 35.67 18.42
N ILE A 36 10.21 36.37 17.31
CA ILE A 36 9.71 35.96 15.99
C ILE A 36 10.42 34.69 15.52
N MET A 37 11.73 34.58 15.75
CA MET A 37 12.52 33.39 15.40
C MET A 37 12.02 32.14 16.13
N LEU A 38 11.69 32.27 17.43
CA LEU A 38 11.08 31.20 18.22
C LEU A 38 9.70 30.79 17.68
N GLY A 39 8.86 31.75 17.31
CA GLY A 39 7.56 31.49 16.71
C GLY A 39 7.67 30.73 15.38
N ILE A 40 8.61 31.12 14.51
CA ILE A 40 8.87 30.42 13.24
C ILE A 40 9.35 28.99 13.48
N GLY A 41 10.21 28.76 14.48
CA GLY A 41 10.66 27.42 14.85
C GLY A 41 9.51 26.50 15.27
N ILE A 42 8.58 26.99 16.09
CA ILE A 42 7.40 26.22 16.52
C ILE A 42 6.48 25.92 15.34
N VAL A 43 6.24 26.91 14.46
CA VAL A 43 5.43 26.71 13.24
C VAL A 43 6.08 25.71 12.29
N ALA A 44 7.40 25.72 12.15
CA ALA A 44 8.13 24.79 11.30
C ALA A 44 8.06 23.34 11.82
N VAL A 45 8.19 23.14 13.14
CA VAL A 45 8.04 21.82 13.74
C VAL A 45 6.59 21.33 13.61
N PHE A 46 5.63 22.21 13.83
CA PHE A 46 4.21 21.88 13.69
C PHE A 46 3.87 21.51 12.25
N SER A 47 4.31 22.30 11.26
CA SER A 47 4.06 22.01 9.84
C SER A 47 4.72 20.71 9.40
N LEU A 48 5.93 20.42 9.88
CA LEU A 48 6.61 19.16 9.61
C LEU A 48 5.83 17.96 10.18
N SER A 49 5.33 18.08 11.42
CA SER A 49 4.53 17.03 12.04
C SER A 49 3.21 16.79 11.30
N LEU A 50 2.56 17.85 10.84
CA LEU A 50 1.32 17.77 10.06
C LEU A 50 1.56 17.14 8.68
N MET A 51 2.65 17.51 8.02
CA MET A 51 3.06 16.92 6.74
C MET A 51 3.29 15.41 6.85
N LEU A 52 3.96 14.97 7.93
CA LEU A 52 4.15 13.54 8.19
C LEU A 52 2.81 12.83 8.38
N LEU A 53 1.91 13.39 9.20
CA LEU A 53 0.58 12.84 9.44
C LEU A 53 -0.22 12.66 8.14
N ILE A 54 -0.21 13.66 7.25
CA ILE A 54 -0.89 13.58 5.96
C ILE A 54 -0.32 12.43 5.12
N ARG A 55 1.01 12.28 5.06
CA ARG A 55 1.66 11.16 4.35
C ARG A 55 1.28 9.81 4.95
N PHE A 56 1.28 9.69 6.27
CA PHE A 56 0.86 8.48 6.97
C PHE A 56 -0.62 8.15 6.71
N ALA A 57 -1.49 9.15 6.68
CA ALA A 57 -2.91 8.97 6.35
C ALA A 57 -3.09 8.43 4.92
N THR A 58 -2.39 9.01 3.93
CA THR A 58 -2.43 8.53 2.54
C THR A 58 -1.92 7.08 2.43
N ILE A 59 -0.82 6.75 3.10
CA ILE A 59 -0.29 5.38 3.13
C ILE A 59 -1.30 4.41 3.75
N THR A 60 -1.96 4.83 4.82
CA THR A 60 -2.97 4.01 5.52
C THR A 60 -4.18 3.77 4.63
N GLU A 61 -4.68 4.80 3.95
CA GLU A 61 -5.76 4.67 2.98
C GLU A 61 -5.39 3.70 1.85
N THR A 62 -4.20 3.84 1.26
CA THR A 62 -3.72 2.91 0.23
C THR A 62 -3.59 1.49 0.78
N ARG A 63 -3.12 1.31 2.02
CA ARG A 63 -3.06 -0.02 2.67
C ARG A 63 -4.45 -0.61 2.86
N TYR A 64 -5.44 0.18 3.26
CA TYR A 64 -6.83 -0.29 3.37
C TYR A 64 -7.40 -0.71 2.02
N GLN A 65 -7.16 0.07 0.96
CA GLN A 65 -7.58 -0.29 -0.40
C GLN A 65 -6.95 -1.61 -0.85
N VAL A 66 -5.63 -1.77 -0.68
CA VAL A 66 -4.92 -3.01 -1.00
C VAL A 66 -5.45 -4.20 -0.19
N HIS A 67 -5.69 -4.02 1.11
CA HIS A 67 -6.24 -5.08 1.94
C HIS A 67 -7.65 -5.49 1.50
N SER A 68 -8.50 -4.52 1.17
CA SER A 68 -9.85 -4.80 0.65
C SER A 68 -9.82 -5.54 -0.68
N LEU A 69 -8.85 -5.23 -1.54
CA LEU A 69 -8.69 -5.87 -2.84
C LEU A 69 -8.15 -7.30 -2.68
N ASN A 70 -7.20 -7.53 -1.77
CA ASN A 70 -6.75 -8.87 -1.43
C ASN A 70 -7.88 -9.74 -0.88
N ASN A 71 -8.71 -9.21 0.03
CA ASN A 71 -9.86 -9.96 0.53
C ASN A 71 -10.84 -10.34 -0.59
N GLN A 72 -11.10 -9.44 -1.53
CA GLN A 72 -11.94 -9.75 -2.70
C GLN A 72 -11.33 -10.85 -3.57
N LEU A 73 -10.01 -10.84 -3.74
CA LEU A 73 -9.27 -11.84 -4.51
C LEU A 73 -9.35 -13.21 -3.84
N GLU A 74 -9.14 -13.27 -2.52
CA GLU A 74 -9.27 -14.50 -1.72
C GLU A 74 -10.70 -15.06 -1.74
N GLN A 75 -11.71 -14.18 -1.65
CA GLN A 75 -13.11 -14.57 -1.78
C GLN A 75 -13.42 -15.14 -3.17
N LEU A 76 -12.86 -14.54 -4.22
CA LEU A 76 -13.06 -14.99 -5.60
C LEU A 76 -12.36 -16.33 -5.85
N GLU A 77 -11.16 -16.53 -5.32
CA GLU A 77 -10.44 -17.80 -5.39
C GLU A 77 -11.20 -18.91 -4.65
N THR A 78 -11.72 -18.60 -3.46
CA THR A 78 -12.58 -19.52 -2.69
C THR A 78 -13.84 -19.88 -3.46
N GLN A 79 -14.48 -18.92 -4.12
CA GLN A 79 -15.66 -19.17 -4.95
C GLN A 79 -15.33 -20.03 -6.17
N LYS A 80 -14.20 -19.77 -6.83
CA LYS A 80 -13.72 -20.59 -7.94
C LYS A 80 -13.48 -22.03 -7.51
N GLU A 81 -12.83 -22.24 -6.37
CA GLU A 81 -12.58 -23.59 -5.86
C GLU A 81 -13.88 -24.32 -5.50
N ARG A 82 -14.83 -23.63 -4.84
CA ARG A 82 -16.17 -24.19 -4.60
C ARG A 82 -16.87 -24.59 -5.89
N LEU A 83 -16.87 -23.70 -6.89
CA LEU A 83 -17.51 -23.96 -8.17
C LEU A 83 -16.81 -25.12 -8.91
N ARG A 84 -15.49 -25.22 -8.80
CA ARG A 84 -14.73 -26.36 -9.32
C ARG A 84 -15.16 -27.67 -8.65
N ILE A 85 -15.27 -27.69 -7.33
CA ILE A 85 -15.73 -28.87 -6.57
C ILE A 85 -17.15 -29.24 -6.99
N GLU A 86 -18.04 -28.27 -7.16
CA GLU A 86 -19.42 -28.49 -7.61
C GLU A 86 -19.46 -29.04 -9.04
N VAL A 87 -18.66 -28.49 -9.95
CA VAL A 87 -18.50 -29.01 -11.32
C VAL A 87 -17.92 -30.42 -11.28
N GLU A 88 -16.92 -30.70 -10.46
CA GLU A 88 -16.37 -32.05 -10.31
C GLU A 88 -17.40 -33.02 -9.73
N GLN A 89 -18.27 -32.57 -8.81
CA GLN A 89 -19.34 -33.37 -8.24
C GLN A 89 -20.44 -33.68 -9.27
N VAL A 90 -20.78 -32.72 -10.14
CA VAL A 90 -21.76 -32.90 -11.23
C VAL A 90 -21.16 -33.71 -12.39
N SER A 91 -19.88 -33.47 -12.70
CA SER A 91 -19.14 -34.11 -13.79
C SER A 91 -18.75 -35.55 -13.49
N LYS A 92 -18.33 -35.85 -12.25
CA LYS A 92 -18.11 -37.24 -11.83
C LYS A 92 -19.47 -37.89 -11.62
N SER A 93 -20.02 -38.47 -12.68
CA SER A 93 -20.89 -39.67 -12.80
C SER A 93 -22.03 -39.89 -11.80
N ARG A 94 -21.90 -39.50 -10.53
CA ARG A 94 -22.83 -39.66 -9.42
C ARG A 94 -24.19 -39.00 -9.67
N TRP A 95 -24.25 -37.86 -10.36
CA TRP A 95 -25.55 -37.29 -10.76
C TRP A 95 -26.24 -38.20 -11.79
N ILE A 96 -25.50 -38.64 -12.82
CA ILE A 96 -26.01 -39.54 -13.86
C ILE A 96 -26.39 -40.91 -13.28
N GLU A 97 -25.57 -41.45 -12.38
CA GLU A 97 -25.77 -42.71 -11.67
C GLU A 97 -27.03 -42.65 -10.80
N ARG A 98 -27.19 -41.57 -10.02
CA ARG A 98 -28.39 -41.35 -9.21
C ARG A 98 -29.63 -41.24 -10.09
N GLU A 99 -29.56 -40.47 -11.17
CA GLU A 99 -30.70 -40.32 -12.09
C GLU A 99 -31.05 -41.65 -12.78
N ALA A 100 -30.04 -42.46 -13.14
CA ALA A 100 -30.22 -43.78 -13.72
C ALA A 100 -30.86 -44.76 -12.75
N ILE A 101 -30.44 -44.77 -11.48
CA ILE A 101 -31.01 -45.66 -10.45
C ILE A 101 -32.41 -45.18 -10.06
N GLU A 102 -32.59 -43.89 -9.75
CA GLU A 102 -33.84 -43.38 -9.18
C GLU A 102 -34.97 -43.19 -10.20
N ARG A 103 -34.66 -42.73 -11.43
CA ARG A 103 -35.69 -42.46 -12.45
C ARG A 103 -35.81 -43.55 -13.50
N LEU A 104 -34.71 -44.21 -13.85
CA LEU A 104 -34.68 -45.24 -14.88
C LEU A 104 -34.68 -46.66 -14.31
N ASP A 105 -34.70 -46.80 -12.98
CA ASP A 105 -34.64 -48.08 -12.25
C ASP A 105 -33.47 -48.96 -12.73
N MET A 106 -32.37 -48.32 -13.12
CA MET A 106 -31.18 -49.03 -13.57
C MET A 106 -30.45 -49.65 -12.38
N GLN A 107 -30.05 -50.91 -12.52
CA GLN A 107 -29.24 -51.63 -11.55
C GLN A 107 -27.82 -51.84 -12.09
N TYR A 108 -26.84 -51.92 -11.18
CA TYR A 108 -25.47 -52.25 -11.56
C TYR A 108 -25.42 -53.65 -12.18
N PRO A 109 -24.67 -53.84 -13.29
CA PRO A 109 -24.57 -55.13 -13.95
C PRO A 109 -23.86 -56.15 -13.04
N LEU A 110 -24.29 -57.39 -13.13
CA LEU A 110 -23.65 -58.52 -12.46
C LEU A 110 -22.30 -58.86 -13.14
N PRO A 111 -21.34 -59.51 -12.45
CA PRO A 111 -20.02 -59.80 -13.01
C PRO A 111 -20.03 -60.60 -14.32
N ASP A 112 -21.05 -61.43 -14.52
CA ASP A 112 -21.28 -62.24 -15.73
C ASP A 112 -21.84 -61.43 -16.92
N GLN A 113 -22.38 -60.24 -16.66
CA GLN A 113 -22.90 -59.31 -17.67
C GLN A 113 -21.85 -58.30 -18.16
N VAL A 114 -20.65 -58.29 -17.57
CA VAL A 114 -19.56 -57.37 -17.92
C VAL A 114 -18.64 -58.01 -18.96
N LEU A 115 -18.63 -57.45 -20.17
CA LEU A 115 -17.72 -57.85 -21.26
C LEU A 115 -16.52 -56.90 -21.34
N TYR A 116 -15.32 -57.41 -21.04
CA TYR A 116 -14.08 -56.66 -21.20
C TYR A 116 -13.57 -56.77 -22.64
N ILE A 117 -13.46 -55.64 -23.33
CA ILE A 117 -12.93 -55.57 -24.70
C ILE A 117 -11.46 -55.16 -24.62
N HIS A 118 -10.57 -55.99 -25.18
CA HIS A 118 -9.15 -55.65 -25.33
C HIS A 118 -8.94 -54.86 -26.62
N VAL A 119 -8.50 -53.61 -26.48
CA VAL A 119 -8.19 -52.74 -27.61
C VAL A 119 -6.67 -52.59 -27.76
N HIS A 120 -6.17 -52.66 -29.00
CA HIS A 120 -4.74 -52.51 -29.25
C HIS A 120 -4.28 -51.07 -28.97
N PRO A 121 -3.20 -50.87 -28.19
CA PRO A 121 -2.75 -49.53 -27.80
C PRO A 121 -2.33 -48.66 -28.99
N ALA A 122 -1.86 -49.28 -30.08
CA ALA A 122 -1.48 -48.60 -31.30
C ALA A 122 -2.68 -47.92 -31.99
N GLU A 123 -3.84 -48.56 -32.03
CA GLU A 123 -5.05 -48.01 -32.64
C GLU A 123 -5.59 -46.84 -31.83
N VAL A 124 -5.58 -46.95 -30.50
CA VAL A 124 -5.99 -45.88 -29.59
C VAL A 124 -5.07 -44.66 -29.74
N ALA A 125 -3.76 -44.87 -29.84
CA ALA A 125 -2.79 -43.80 -30.08
C ALA A 125 -3.03 -43.08 -31.41
N MET A 126 -3.35 -43.81 -32.48
CA MET A 126 -3.67 -43.20 -33.78
C MET A 126 -4.95 -42.35 -33.70
N VAL A 127 -6.04 -42.88 -33.14
CA VAL A 127 -7.32 -42.17 -33.03
C VAL A 127 -7.19 -40.93 -32.14
N SER A 128 -6.56 -41.05 -30.97
CA SER A 128 -6.33 -39.90 -30.08
C SER A 128 -5.49 -38.80 -30.73
N SER A 129 -4.47 -39.17 -31.51
CA SER A 129 -3.66 -38.20 -32.26
C SER A 129 -4.46 -37.47 -33.34
N GLN A 130 -5.41 -38.16 -34.00
CA GLN A 130 -6.29 -37.57 -35.01
C GLN A 130 -7.28 -36.60 -34.39
N ILE A 131 -7.92 -36.99 -33.28
CA ILE A 131 -8.84 -36.14 -32.52
C ILE A 131 -8.12 -34.87 -32.06
N LYS A 132 -6.89 -35.00 -31.55
CA LYS A 132 -6.10 -33.84 -31.12
C LYS A 132 -5.79 -32.89 -32.28
N LYS A 133 -5.35 -33.41 -33.43
CA LYS A 133 -5.10 -32.59 -34.63
C LYS A 133 -6.34 -31.85 -35.09
N GLN A 134 -7.49 -32.53 -35.12
CA GLN A 134 -8.76 -31.91 -35.51
C GLN A 134 -9.18 -30.80 -34.55
N TYR A 135 -8.91 -30.96 -33.25
CA TYR A 135 -9.16 -29.93 -32.24
C TYR A 135 -8.23 -28.72 -32.41
N ASP A 136 -6.94 -28.96 -32.64
CA ASP A 136 -5.94 -27.91 -32.86
C ASP A 136 -6.21 -27.12 -34.16
N GLU A 137 -6.79 -27.74 -35.19
CA GLU A 137 -7.19 -27.08 -36.44
C GLU A 137 -8.47 -26.21 -36.32
N MET A 138 -9.34 -26.48 -35.34
CA MET A 138 -10.58 -25.73 -35.12
C MET A 138 -10.42 -24.50 -34.21
N LEU A 139 -9.26 -24.31 -33.58
CA LEU A 139 -9.04 -23.26 -32.58
C LEU A 139 -8.49 -21.97 -33.24
N PRO A 140 -9.18 -20.81 -33.16
CA PRO A 140 -8.67 -19.56 -33.71
C PRO A 140 -7.42 -19.09 -32.97
N SER A 141 -6.40 -18.68 -33.73
CA SER A 141 -5.16 -18.10 -33.22
C SER A 141 -5.38 -16.70 -32.61
N GLU A 142 -5.88 -16.61 -31.38
CA GLU A 142 -6.19 -15.32 -30.72
C GLU A 142 -5.46 -15.06 -29.40
N ILE A 143 -4.26 -15.64 -29.17
CA ILE A 143 -3.48 -15.34 -27.94
C ILE A 143 -1.99 -15.10 -28.22
N ALA A 144 -1.67 -14.25 -29.21
CA ALA A 144 -0.29 -13.82 -29.44
C ALA A 144 -0.07 -12.30 -29.32
N SER A 145 -1.11 -11.48 -29.32
CA SER A 145 -0.99 -10.01 -29.37
C SER A 145 -0.91 -9.33 -28.01
N ASP A 146 -1.56 -9.86 -26.97
CA ASP A 146 -1.69 -9.14 -25.69
C ASP A 146 -0.37 -9.01 -24.92
N ASN A 147 0.54 -9.99 -25.01
CA ASN A 147 1.79 -9.97 -24.24
C ASN A 147 2.86 -9.02 -24.81
N ILE A 148 2.70 -8.56 -26.05
CA ILE A 148 3.67 -7.66 -26.70
C ILE A 148 3.49 -6.21 -26.22
N ILE A 149 2.26 -5.80 -25.90
CA ILE A 149 1.95 -4.42 -25.48
C ILE A 149 2.44 -4.17 -24.05
N TYR A 150 2.23 -5.11 -23.12
CA TYR A 150 2.68 -4.98 -21.73
C TYR A 150 4.22 -5.01 -21.57
N THR A 151 4.93 -5.73 -22.45
CA THR A 151 6.40 -5.78 -22.46
C THR A 151 7.02 -4.49 -23.02
N MET A 152 6.33 -3.82 -23.96
CA MET A 152 6.74 -2.51 -24.47
C MET A 152 6.46 -1.38 -23.46
N PHE A 153 5.29 -1.40 -22.79
CA PHE A 153 4.96 -0.41 -21.77
C PHE A 153 5.82 -0.50 -20.51
N SER A 154 6.13 -1.72 -20.04
CA SER A 154 6.99 -1.89 -18.85
C SER A 154 8.41 -1.36 -19.04
N LYS A 155 8.96 -1.41 -20.26
CA LYS A 155 10.26 -0.80 -20.58
C LYS A 155 10.22 0.74 -20.57
N ILE A 156 9.10 1.34 -20.97
CA ILE A 156 8.93 2.81 -20.99
C ILE A 156 8.74 3.35 -19.57
N VAL A 157 7.91 2.68 -18.74
CA VAL A 157 7.66 3.11 -17.36
C VAL A 157 8.91 2.99 -16.48
N GLY A 158 9.79 2.00 -16.75
CA GLY A 158 11.07 1.87 -16.06
C GLY A 158 12.05 3.02 -16.31
N LEU A 159 11.90 3.77 -17.40
CA LEU A 159 12.79 4.87 -17.79
C LEU A 159 12.43 6.21 -17.14
N PHE A 160 11.21 6.33 -16.58
CA PHE A 160 10.73 7.52 -15.87
C PHE A 160 10.90 7.43 -14.34
N ARG A 161 11.54 6.38 -13.84
CA ARG A 161 11.85 6.23 -12.42
C ARG A 161 13.25 6.79 -12.13
N ILE A 162 13.36 8.12 -12.19
CA ILE A 162 14.41 8.90 -11.51
C ILE A 162 13.84 9.45 -10.19
#